data_AF-A0A9D7KL15-F1
#
_entry.id   AF-A0A9D7KL15-F1
#
_cell.length_a   1.000
_cell.length_b   1.000
_cell.length_c   1.000
_cell.angle_alpha   90.00
_cell.angle_beta   90.00
_cell.angle_gamma   90.00
#
_symmetry.space_group_name_H-M   'P 1'
#
loop_
_entity.id
_entity.type
_entity.pdbx_description
1 polymer ?
#
loop_
_entity_poly.entity_id
_entity_poly.type
_entity_poly.pdbx_seq_one_letter_code
_entity_poly.pdbx_strand_id
1 'polypeptide(L)'
;MSSKKILVVTTSRYLDLASRLTGHISKMDFFESSCMTVTSFEEDKSIMDNVDYLIILGHPEDNSLSKQYLPELNNLQNNSGAIYGFRGKIAVICGDGDLSKLHLFMKLFKEGYAPVAHPPYNIFSLIVTAQFFASLNEDLTDRKKKAKLRKSQTEMGIKIFLYEKFSLWTSSS
;
A
#
# COMPACT_ATOMS: atom_id res chain seq x y z
N MET A 1 -25.11 12.62 -5.77
CA MET A 1 -24.47 11.57 -4.94
C MET A 1 -23.28 12.20 -4.24
N SER A 2 -23.14 12.05 -2.92
CA SER A 2 -21.95 12.53 -2.21
C SER A 2 -20.75 11.66 -2.55
N SER A 3 -19.59 12.28 -2.71
CA SER A 3 -18.33 11.55 -2.90
C SER A 3 -17.98 10.75 -1.63
N LYS A 4 -17.50 9.52 -1.79
CA LYS A 4 -17.01 8.68 -0.69
C LYS A 4 -15.61 9.15 -0.28
N LYS A 5 -15.38 9.35 1.02
CA LYS A 5 -14.09 9.85 1.54
C LYS A 5 -13.17 8.72 1.96
N ILE A 6 -11.96 8.68 1.39
CA ILE A 6 -10.92 7.70 1.69
C ILE A 6 -9.75 8.40 2.37
N LEU A 7 -9.39 7.97 3.57
CA LEU A 7 -8.19 8.42 4.25
C LEU A 7 -7.07 7.39 4.14
N VAL A 8 -5.89 7.83 3.71
CA VAL A 8 -4.67 7.02 3.69
C VAL A 8 -3.79 7.40 4.88
N VAL A 9 -3.60 6.48 5.83
CA VAL A 9 -2.75 6.69 7.00
C VAL A 9 -1.45 5.92 6.86
N THR A 10 -0.33 6.61 7.06
CA THR A 10 1.00 6.05 6.85
C THR A 10 2.01 6.56 7.87
N THR A 11 3.17 5.93 7.96
CA THR A 11 4.35 6.57 8.57
C THR A 11 5.00 7.52 7.58
N SER A 12 5.84 8.44 8.06
CA SER A 12 6.60 9.37 7.21
C SER A 12 7.45 8.67 6.15
N ARG A 13 7.84 7.41 6.38
CA ARG A 13 8.62 6.59 5.44
C ARG A 13 7.89 6.34 4.11
N TYR A 14 6.58 6.18 4.14
CA TYR A 14 5.78 5.89 2.95
C TYR A 14 4.88 7.06 2.53
N LEU A 15 5.14 8.27 3.05
CA LEU A 15 4.33 9.46 2.74
C LEU A 15 4.27 9.76 1.23
N ASP A 16 5.39 9.63 0.52
CA ASP A 16 5.42 9.76 -0.94
C ASP A 16 4.50 8.75 -1.65
N LEU A 17 4.50 7.48 -1.22
CA LEU A 17 3.61 6.46 -1.77
C LEU A 17 2.14 6.76 -1.44
N ALA A 18 1.87 7.21 -0.21
CA ALA A 18 0.54 7.59 0.23
C ALA A 18 -0.01 8.77 -0.59
N SER A 19 0.79 9.82 -0.81
CA SER A 19 0.42 10.98 -1.62
C SER A 19 0.14 10.62 -3.08
N ARG A 20 0.88 9.66 -3.64
CA ARG A 20 0.63 9.16 -5.00
C ARG A 20 -0.63 8.32 -5.07
N LEU A 21 -0.88 7.50 -4.04
CA LEU A 21 -2.11 6.71 -3.91
C LEU A 21 -3.34 7.63 -3.82
N THR A 22 -3.31 8.65 -2.98
CA THR A 22 -4.42 9.62 -2.87
C THR A 22 -4.61 10.38 -4.17
N GLY A 23 -3.53 10.87 -4.78
CA GLY A 23 -3.61 11.52 -6.09
C GLY A 23 -4.17 10.62 -7.20
N HIS A 24 -4.10 9.30 -7.06
CA HIS A 24 -4.73 8.36 -7.98
C HIS A 24 -6.20 8.08 -7.64
N ILE A 25 -6.51 7.84 -6.36
CA ILE A 25 -7.89 7.61 -5.90
C ILE A 25 -8.77 8.83 -6.20
N SER A 26 -8.27 10.05 -5.97
CA SER A 26 -9.01 11.29 -6.26
C SER A 26 -9.27 11.55 -7.75
N LYS A 27 -8.67 10.76 -8.66
CA LYS A 27 -8.98 10.79 -10.10
C LYS A 27 -10.09 9.80 -10.47
N MET A 28 -10.46 8.91 -9.56
CA MET A 28 -11.58 8.00 -9.76
C MET A 28 -12.87 8.76 -9.47
N ASP A 29 -13.89 8.54 -10.29
CA ASP A 29 -15.21 9.11 -10.04
C ASP A 29 -15.73 8.64 -8.68
N PHE A 30 -16.42 9.53 -7.95
CA PHE A 30 -17.08 9.26 -6.67
C PHE A 30 -16.19 9.07 -5.44
N PHE A 31 -14.88 9.36 -5.53
CA PHE A 31 -13.99 9.32 -4.36
C PHE A 31 -13.27 10.64 -4.12
N GLU A 32 -13.30 11.09 -2.87
CA GLU A 32 -12.39 12.09 -2.32
C GLU A 32 -11.32 11.36 -1.51
N SER A 33 -10.06 11.77 -1.62
CA SER A 33 -9.02 11.15 -0.79
C SER A 33 -8.01 12.14 -0.24
N SER A 34 -7.53 11.82 0.96
CA SER A 34 -6.50 12.55 1.69
C SER A 34 -5.53 11.58 2.33
N CYS A 35 -4.34 12.05 2.70
CA CYS A 35 -3.37 11.25 3.43
C CYS A 35 -2.91 11.98 4.68
N MET A 36 -2.56 11.22 5.72
CA MET A 36 -1.95 11.75 6.92
C MET A 36 -0.99 10.76 7.57
N THR A 37 -0.27 11.25 8.58
CA THR A 37 0.64 10.38 9.35
C THR A 37 -0.12 9.62 10.44
N VAL A 38 0.41 8.46 10.84
CA VAL A 38 -0.09 7.70 11.99
C VAL A 38 -0.15 8.56 13.25
N THR A 39 0.89 9.38 13.50
CA THR A 39 0.94 10.28 14.67
C THR A 39 -0.24 11.25 14.67
N SER A 40 -0.49 11.93 13.55
CA SER A 40 -1.61 12.86 13.43
C SER A 40 -2.98 12.17 13.53
N PHE A 41 -3.09 10.93 13.05
CA PHE A 41 -4.32 10.14 13.18
C PHE A 41 -4.59 9.71 14.63
N GLU A 42 -3.54 9.36 15.38
CA GLU A 42 -3.66 8.96 16.78
C GLU A 42 -3.99 10.15 17.70
N GLU A 43 -3.56 11.36 17.32
CA GLU A 43 -3.88 12.62 18.02
C GLU A 43 -5.36 13.02 17.86
N ASP A 44 -6.00 12.68 16.74
CA ASP A 44 -7.41 12.96 16.49
C ASP A 44 -8.13 11.76 15.86
N LYS A 45 -8.68 10.91 16.72
CA LYS A 45 -9.47 9.74 16.29
C LYS A 45 -10.85 10.11 15.75
N SER A 46 -11.35 11.34 15.98
CA SER A 46 -12.67 11.79 15.49
C SER A 46 -12.70 11.95 13.96
N ILE A 47 -11.52 11.96 13.33
CA ILE A 47 -11.38 11.90 11.87
C ILE A 47 -12.12 10.67 11.29
N MET A 48 -12.21 9.57 12.04
CA MET A 48 -12.95 8.37 11.61
C MET A 48 -14.46 8.62 11.40
N ASP A 49 -15.04 9.63 12.04
CA ASP A 49 -16.46 9.99 11.89
C ASP A 49 -16.73 10.69 10.55
N ASN A 50 -15.69 11.20 9.90
CA ASN A 50 -15.76 12.01 8.69
C ASN A 50 -15.20 11.30 7.44
N VAL A 51 -14.83 10.02 7.56
CA VAL A 51 -14.27 9.22 6.46
C VAL A 51 -15.07 7.94 6.27
N ASP A 52 -15.28 7.56 5.02
CA ASP A 52 -16.01 6.34 4.69
C ASP A 52 -15.10 5.11 4.71
N TYR A 53 -13.82 5.30 4.35
CA TYR A 53 -12.84 4.22 4.29
C TYR A 53 -11.46 4.67 4.77
N LEU A 54 -10.70 3.71 5.29
CA LEU A 54 -9.35 3.88 5.80
C LEU A 54 -8.39 2.90 5.10
N ILE A 55 -7.32 3.40 4.52
CA ILE A 55 -6.19 2.59 4.01
C ILE A 55 -4.98 2.84 4.92
N ILE A 56 -4.46 1.80 5.53
CA ILE A 56 -3.26 1.85 6.37
C ILE A 56 -2.07 1.34 5.54
N LEU A 57 -1.03 2.16 5.41
CA LEU A 57 0.21 1.81 4.71
C LEU A 57 1.39 1.70 5.68
N GLY A 58 2.09 0.57 5.65
CA GLY A 58 3.33 0.38 6.40
C GLY A 58 3.40 -0.96 7.13
N HIS A 59 4.60 -1.36 7.53
CA HIS A 59 4.80 -2.66 8.16
C HIS A 59 4.46 -2.59 9.66
N PRO A 60 3.97 -3.66 10.31
CA PRO A 60 3.72 -3.67 11.76
C PRO A 60 4.93 -3.31 12.65
N GLU A 61 6.16 -3.41 12.13
CA GLU A 61 7.37 -2.97 12.85
C GLU A 61 7.52 -1.45 12.93
N ASP A 62 6.95 -0.69 11.98
CA ASP A 62 7.08 0.76 11.92
C ASP A 62 5.74 1.51 11.99
N ASN A 63 4.61 0.82 11.82
CA ASN A 63 3.26 1.41 11.85
C ASN A 63 2.39 0.70 12.92
N SER A 64 2.04 1.43 13.99
CA SER A 64 1.20 0.94 15.11
C SER A 64 -0.18 0.48 14.65
N LEU A 65 -0.81 1.21 13.72
CA LEU A 65 -2.11 0.84 13.16
C LEU A 65 -2.02 -0.45 12.35
N SER A 66 -0.95 -0.64 11.57
CA SER A 66 -0.74 -1.91 10.86
C SER A 66 -0.59 -3.07 11.86
N LYS A 67 0.14 -2.87 12.95
CA LYS A 67 0.26 -3.86 14.03
C LYS A 67 -1.09 -4.19 14.69
N GLN A 68 -1.96 -3.20 14.83
CA GLN A 68 -3.29 -3.37 15.41
C GLN A 68 -4.26 -4.09 14.46
N TYR A 69 -4.38 -3.63 13.22
CA TYR A 69 -5.47 -4.06 12.33
C TYR A 69 -5.11 -5.26 11.45
N LEU A 70 -3.83 -5.50 11.15
CA LEU A 70 -3.42 -6.63 10.29
C LEU A 70 -3.90 -8.00 10.82
N PRO A 71 -3.83 -8.32 12.13
CA PRO A 71 -4.33 -9.59 12.67
C PRO A 71 -5.84 -9.77 12.56
N GLU A 72 -6.59 -8.69 12.39
CA GLU A 72 -8.06 -8.71 12.35
C GLU A 72 -8.61 -8.89 10.92
N LEU A 73 -7.74 -8.95 9.91
CA LEU A 73 -8.14 -9.05 8.51
C LEU A 73 -8.46 -10.50 8.12
N ASN A 74 -9.69 -10.74 7.70
CA ASN A 74 -10.15 -12.08 7.30
C ASN A 74 -9.64 -12.51 5.90
N ASN A 75 -9.25 -11.55 5.05
CA ASN A 75 -8.90 -11.78 3.64
C ASN A 75 -7.44 -11.41 3.32
N LEU A 76 -6.54 -11.65 4.27
CA LEU A 76 -5.11 -11.31 4.10
C LEU A 76 -4.50 -12.10 2.94
N GLN A 77 -3.96 -11.37 1.96
CA GLN A 77 -3.20 -11.92 0.84
C GLN A 77 -1.72 -11.60 1.01
N ASN A 78 -0.85 -12.50 0.54
CA ASN A 78 0.60 -12.28 0.50
C ASN A 78 1.15 -12.76 -0.84
N ASN A 79 1.39 -11.81 -1.74
CA ASN A 79 1.93 -12.08 -3.07
C ASN A 79 3.42 -11.74 -3.08
N SER A 80 4.26 -12.75 -2.83
CA SER A 80 5.72 -12.61 -2.81
C SER A 80 6.24 -11.50 -1.88
N GLY A 81 5.62 -11.35 -0.71
CA GLY A 81 5.95 -10.35 0.30
C GLY A 81 5.21 -9.02 0.16
N ALA A 82 4.41 -8.83 -0.90
CA ALA A 82 3.39 -7.78 -0.95
C ALA A 82 2.14 -8.26 -0.22
N ILE A 83 1.90 -7.70 0.97
CA ILE A 83 0.81 -8.10 1.87
C ILE A 83 -0.31 -7.06 1.77
N TYR A 84 -1.55 -7.51 1.61
CA TYR A 84 -2.72 -6.63 1.59
C TYR A 84 -3.98 -7.37 2.03
N GLY A 85 -4.93 -6.64 2.58
CA GLY A 85 -6.25 -7.17 2.91
C GLY A 85 -7.16 -6.08 3.46
N PHE A 86 -8.43 -6.41 3.67
CA PHE A 86 -9.41 -5.48 4.22
C PHE A 86 -10.45 -6.19 5.07
N ARG A 87 -11.09 -5.43 5.96
CA ARG A 87 -12.26 -5.82 6.76
C ARG A 87 -13.14 -4.59 6.98
N GLY A 88 -14.40 -4.68 6.55
CA GLY A 88 -15.32 -3.53 6.58
C GLY A 88 -14.69 -2.32 5.89
N LYS A 89 -14.67 -1.18 6.58
CA LYS A 89 -14.14 0.10 6.07
C LYS A 89 -12.62 0.24 6.13
N ILE A 90 -11.88 -0.78 6.58
CA ILE A 90 -10.43 -0.69 6.84
C ILE A 90 -9.67 -1.64 5.90
N ALA A 91 -8.67 -1.12 5.21
CA ALA A 91 -7.69 -1.89 4.45
C ALA A 91 -6.28 -1.68 5.03
N VAL A 92 -5.45 -2.72 5.02
CA VAL A 92 -4.03 -2.65 5.39
C VAL A 92 -3.21 -3.16 4.22
N ILE A 93 -2.14 -2.44 3.89
CA ILE A 93 -1.22 -2.79 2.81
C ILE A 93 0.22 -2.58 3.29
N CYS A 94 1.06 -3.60 3.18
CA CYS A 94 2.44 -3.55 3.65
C CYS A 94 3.37 -4.52 2.92
N GLY A 95 4.67 -4.26 3.01
CA GLY A 95 5.71 -5.17 2.53
C GLY A 95 6.34 -5.93 3.68
N ASP A 96 6.52 -7.24 3.52
CA ASP A 96 7.15 -8.15 4.49
C ASP A 96 8.62 -7.75 4.79
N GLY A 97 9.37 -7.46 3.74
CA GLY A 97 10.79 -7.14 3.83
C GLY A 97 11.68 -8.36 4.05
N ASP A 98 11.13 -9.56 3.89
CA ASP A 98 11.87 -10.80 3.99
C ASP A 98 12.81 -10.96 2.79
N LEU A 99 14.11 -10.79 3.03
CA LEU A 99 15.15 -10.93 2.01
C LEU A 99 15.21 -12.35 1.43
N SER A 100 14.79 -13.37 2.17
CA SER A 100 14.76 -14.75 1.66
C SER A 100 13.77 -14.90 0.49
N LYS A 101 12.69 -14.10 0.48
CA LYS A 101 11.66 -14.06 -0.57
C LYS A 101 11.98 -13.08 -1.70
N LEU A 102 13.15 -12.42 -1.67
CA LEU A 102 13.53 -11.45 -2.69
C LEU A 102 13.45 -12.04 -4.11
N HIS A 103 13.91 -13.28 -4.29
CA HIS A 103 13.87 -13.96 -5.59
C HIS A 103 12.45 -14.20 -6.11
N LEU A 104 11.50 -14.55 -5.23
CA LEU A 104 10.08 -14.70 -5.58
C LEU A 104 9.48 -13.36 -5.99
N PHE A 105 9.80 -12.32 -5.22
CA PHE A 105 9.35 -10.97 -5.51
C PHE A 105 9.88 -10.46 -6.85
N MET A 106 11.15 -10.75 -7.15
CA MET A 106 11.76 -10.47 -8.45
C MET A 106 11.04 -11.20 -9.59
N LYS A 107 10.65 -12.46 -9.37
CA LYS A 107 9.91 -13.25 -10.36
C LYS A 107 8.54 -12.61 -10.65
N LEU A 108 7.75 -12.30 -9.62
CA LEU A 108 6.47 -11.61 -9.74
C LEU A 108 6.60 -10.27 -10.50
N PHE A 109 7.67 -9.52 -10.22
CA PHE A 109 7.96 -8.26 -10.90
C PHE A 109 8.34 -8.44 -12.38
N LYS A 110 9.17 -9.45 -12.71
CA LYS A 110 9.65 -9.75 -14.07
C LYS A 110 8.58 -10.35 -14.96
N GLU A 111 7.73 -11.21 -14.39
CA GLU A 111 6.61 -11.85 -15.09
C GLU A 111 5.50 -10.85 -15.44
N GLY A 112 5.67 -9.58 -15.06
CA GLY A 112 4.80 -8.53 -15.50
C GLY A 112 3.43 -8.64 -14.85
N TYR A 113 3.36 -8.39 -13.55
CA TYR A 113 2.28 -7.52 -13.03
C TYR A 113 2.43 -6.11 -13.65
N ALA A 114 2.42 -6.05 -14.98
CA ALA A 114 1.90 -4.94 -15.74
C ALA A 114 0.39 -5.10 -15.56
N PRO A 115 -0.28 -4.28 -14.74
CA PRO A 115 -1.74 -4.27 -14.78
C PRO A 115 -2.09 -4.09 -16.26
N VAL A 116 -2.81 -5.07 -16.82
CA VAL A 116 -3.33 -5.02 -18.18
C VAL A 116 -3.85 -3.61 -18.38
N ALA A 117 -3.33 -2.95 -19.40
CA ALA A 117 -3.39 -1.53 -19.68
C ALA A 117 -4.83 -1.03 -19.89
N HIS A 118 -5.63 -1.01 -18.82
CA HIS A 118 -6.84 -0.22 -18.75
C HIS A 118 -6.53 1.05 -17.96
N PRO A 119 -6.64 2.23 -18.60
CA PRO A 119 -6.74 3.47 -17.86
C PRO A 119 -7.80 3.33 -16.76
N PRO A 120 -7.56 3.83 -15.52
CA PRO A 120 -6.51 4.79 -15.17
C PRO A 120 -5.26 4.22 -14.45
N TYR A 121 -5.09 2.90 -14.30
CA TYR A 121 -4.20 2.30 -13.27
C TYR A 121 -2.67 2.28 -13.54
N ASN A 122 -2.13 3.21 -14.32
CA ASN A 122 -0.68 3.28 -14.57
C ASN A 122 0.02 4.26 -13.60
N ILE A 123 0.17 3.86 -12.34
CA ILE A 123 0.65 4.75 -11.27
C ILE A 123 2.17 4.64 -11.06
N PHE A 124 2.81 3.51 -11.40
CA PHE A 124 4.25 3.34 -11.18
C PHE A 124 4.91 2.54 -12.32
N SER A 125 5.79 3.20 -13.07
CA SER A 125 6.43 2.68 -14.28
C SER A 125 7.51 1.63 -14.01
N LEU A 126 7.77 0.79 -15.02
CA LEU A 126 8.87 -0.20 -15.08
C LEU A 126 10.27 0.39 -14.88
N ILE A 127 10.45 1.71 -14.94
CA ILE A 127 11.77 2.37 -14.78
C ILE A 127 12.25 2.29 -13.32
N VAL A 128 11.32 2.27 -12.36
CA VAL A 128 11.63 2.10 -10.92
C VAL A 128 12.32 0.75 -10.66
N THR A 129 12.07 -0.24 -11.52
CA THR A 129 12.51 -1.64 -11.37
C THR A 129 14.03 -1.78 -11.49
N ALA A 130 14.67 -1.22 -12.52
CA ALA A 130 16.12 -1.33 -12.70
C ALA A 130 16.92 -0.56 -11.65
N GLN A 131 16.44 0.64 -11.26
CA GLN A 131 17.08 1.47 -10.24
C GLN A 131 16.97 0.84 -8.84
N PHE A 132 15.82 0.25 -8.51
CA PHE A 132 15.66 -0.48 -7.25
C PHE A 132 16.67 -1.63 -7.12
N PHE A 133 16.78 -2.48 -8.14
CA PHE A 133 17.68 -3.63 -8.12
C PHE A 133 19.16 -3.24 -8.13
N ALA A 134 19.56 -2.24 -8.93
CA ALA A 134 20.90 -1.67 -8.86
C ALA A 134 21.20 -1.19 -7.43
N SER A 135 20.24 -0.50 -6.80
CA SER A 135 20.40 0.04 -5.44
C SER A 135 20.33 -1.01 -4.32
N LEU A 136 19.88 -2.24 -4.60
CA LEU A 136 19.94 -3.35 -3.65
C LEU A 136 21.28 -4.10 -3.71
N ASN A 137 21.97 -4.02 -4.86
CA ASN A 137 23.30 -4.58 -5.07
C ASN A 137 24.43 -3.65 -4.58
N GLU A 138 24.11 -2.40 -4.22
CA GLU A 138 24.99 -1.54 -3.45
C GLU A 138 25.35 -2.18 -2.10
N ASP A 139 26.51 -1.82 -1.54
CA ASP A 139 27.01 -2.32 -0.27
C ASP A 139 26.20 -1.74 0.92
N LEU A 140 24.96 -2.20 1.01
CA LEU A 140 23.98 -1.79 2.01
C LEU A 140 23.90 -2.81 3.12
N THR A 141 23.76 -2.31 4.34
CA THR A 141 23.41 -3.15 5.48
C THR A 141 22.06 -3.83 5.25
N ASP A 142 21.89 -5.05 5.78
CA ASP A 142 20.64 -5.80 5.67
C ASP A 142 19.42 -4.99 6.13
N ARG A 143 19.58 -4.15 7.16
CA ARG A 143 18.52 -3.25 7.62
C ARG A 143 18.05 -2.29 6.52
N LYS A 144 18.99 -1.70 5.76
CA LYS A 144 18.66 -0.79 4.63
C LYS A 144 18.05 -1.58 3.46
N LYS A 145 18.57 -2.77 3.16
CA LYS A 145 18.02 -3.66 2.11
C LYS A 145 16.58 -4.07 2.43
N LYS A 146 16.31 -4.50 3.67
CA LYS A 146 14.96 -4.82 4.16
C LYS A 146 14.03 -3.63 4.03
N ALA A 147 14.44 -2.45 4.49
CA ALA A 147 13.60 -1.24 4.41
C ALA A 147 13.27 -0.85 2.95
N LYS A 148 14.24 -0.95 2.03
CA LYS A 148 14.01 -0.75 0.59
C LYS A 148 13.03 -1.80 0.05
N LEU A 149 13.25 -3.08 0.36
CA LEU A 149 12.38 -4.18 -0.08
C LEU A 149 10.95 -4.02 0.41
N ARG A 150 10.75 -3.66 1.68
CA ARG A 150 9.42 -3.36 2.24
C ARG A 150 8.72 -2.28 1.44
N LYS A 151 9.41 -1.17 1.14
CA LYS A 151 8.83 -0.07 0.36
C LYS A 151 8.35 -0.54 -1.01
N SER A 152 9.17 -1.29 -1.73
CA SER A 152 8.78 -1.82 -3.05
C SER A 152 7.67 -2.86 -2.98
N GLN A 153 7.67 -3.72 -1.96
CA GLN A 153 6.60 -4.69 -1.71
C GLN A 153 5.28 -4.00 -1.34
N THR A 154 5.30 -2.96 -0.50
CA THR A 154 4.13 -2.13 -0.21
C THR A 154 3.59 -1.49 -1.49
N GLU A 155 4.46 -0.92 -2.32
CA GLU A 155 4.06 -0.33 -3.61
C GLU A 155 3.38 -1.35 -4.53
N MET A 156 3.94 -2.56 -4.62
CA MET A 156 3.31 -3.66 -5.36
C MET A 156 1.95 -4.04 -4.73
N GLY A 157 1.88 -4.14 -3.41
CA GLY A 157 0.63 -4.42 -2.69
C GLY A 157 -0.46 -3.38 -2.99
N ILE A 158 -0.09 -2.10 -3.07
CA ILE A 158 -1.01 -1.01 -3.46
C ILE A 158 -1.57 -1.27 -4.86
N LYS A 159 -0.70 -1.56 -5.84
CA LYS A 159 -1.13 -1.82 -7.23
C LYS A 159 -2.11 -2.99 -7.31
N ILE A 160 -1.76 -4.10 -6.69
CA ILE A 160 -2.58 -5.32 -6.72
C ILE A 160 -3.92 -5.07 -6.02
N PHE A 161 -3.88 -4.43 -4.84
CA PHE A 161 -5.10 -4.07 -4.11
C PHE A 161 -6.04 -3.18 -4.92
N LEU A 162 -5.51 -2.11 -5.54
CA LEU A 162 -6.28 -1.21 -6.38
C LEU A 162 -6.93 -1.93 -7.57
N TYR A 163 -6.20 -2.85 -8.20
CA TYR A 163 -6.67 -3.58 -9.36
C TYR A 163 -7.69 -4.68 -9.03
N GLU A 164 -7.44 -5.46 -7.98
CA GLU A 164 -8.20 -6.69 -7.72
C GLU A 164 -9.25 -6.55 -6.63
N LYS A 165 -9.03 -5.67 -5.65
CA LYS A 165 -9.79 -5.67 -4.39
C LYS A 165 -10.52 -4.36 -4.12
N PHE A 166 -10.11 -3.25 -4.72
CA PHE A 166 -10.64 -1.93 -4.38
C PHE A 166 -12.13 -1.76 -4.68
N SER A 167 -12.60 -2.21 -5.85
CA SER A 167 -14.04 -2.18 -6.19
C SER A 167 -14.86 -3.06 -5.27
N LEU A 168 -14.39 -4.28 -5.00
CA LEU A 168 -15.02 -5.22 -4.07
C LEU A 168 -15.12 -4.61 -2.67
N TRP A 169 -14.02 -4.07 -2.16
CA TRP A 169 -13.93 -3.45 -0.85
C TRP A 169 -14.90 -2.27 -0.71
N THR A 170 -14.86 -1.32 -1.65
CA THR A 170 -15.69 -0.10 -1.62
C THR A 170 -17.17 -0.33 -1.94
N SER A 171 -17.52 -1.53 -2.41
CA SER A 171 -18.91 -1.97 -2.66
C SER A 171 -19.47 -2.87 -1.56
N SER A 172 -18.60 -3.40 -0.69
CA SER A 172 -18.96 -4.32 0.40
C SER A 172 -19.34 -3.62 1.72
N SER A 173 -19.46 -2.29 1.71
CA SER A 173 -19.73 -1.45 2.89
C SER A 173 -21.01 -0.63 2.74
#